data_AF-A2EDF5-F1
#
_entry.id   AF-A2EDF5-F1
#
_cell.length_a   1.000
_cell.length_b   1.000
_cell.length_c   1.000
_cell.angle_alpha   90.00
_cell.angle_beta   90.00
_cell.angle_gamma   90.00
#
_symmetry.space_group_name_H-M   'P 1'
#
loop_
_entity.id
_entity.type
_entity.pdbx_description
1 polymer ?
#
loop_
_entity_poly.entity_id
_entity_poly.type
_entity_poly.pdbx_seq_one_letter_code
_entity_poly.pdbx_strand_id
1 'polypeptide(L)'
;MISYKLVNESAGSINVTNDLSKKKVIFEYPCENNHECTDYEIQIFPGYYKFELYGASGGHSSNLISSYIYPNGNCISNSVISSVNGHTVCNPVGSRGGAGGFVSGKIRIKNLTKIS
;
A
#
# COMPACT_ATOMS: atom_id res chain seq x y z
N MET A 1 -10.05 5.10 17.14
CA MET A 1 -8.72 5.69 16.86
C MET A 1 -7.84 4.61 16.26
N ILE A 2 -6.74 4.92 15.57
CA ILE A 2 -5.75 3.94 15.09
C ILE A 2 -4.42 4.37 15.71
N SER A 3 -3.62 3.42 16.20
CA SER A 3 -2.22 3.64 16.58
C SER A 3 -1.33 2.65 15.85
N TYR A 4 -0.07 3.01 15.65
CA TYR A 4 0.87 2.21 14.88
C TYR A 4 2.31 2.44 15.34
N LYS A 5 3.16 1.44 15.11
CA LYS A 5 4.62 1.49 15.28
C LYS A 5 5.28 0.56 14.27
N LEU A 6 6.61 0.61 14.17
CA LEU A 6 7.38 -0.41 13.46
C LEU A 6 7.62 -1.60 14.40
N VAL A 7 7.62 -2.82 13.87
CA VAL A 7 8.02 -4.02 14.62
C VAL A 7 9.50 -3.92 15.01
N ASN A 8 10.35 -3.47 14.08
CA ASN A 8 11.75 -3.15 14.31
C ASN A 8 12.03 -1.69 13.91
N GLU A 9 12.12 -0.82 14.90
CA GLU A 9 12.35 0.63 14.70
C GLU A 9 13.73 0.95 14.10
N SER A 10 14.67 0.02 14.10
CA SER A 10 16.01 0.21 13.51
C SER A 10 16.10 -0.22 12.04
N ALA A 11 15.09 -0.93 11.52
CA ALA A 11 15.09 -1.48 10.15
C ALA A 11 14.15 -0.72 9.19
N GLY A 12 13.68 0.46 9.57
CA GLY A 12 12.82 1.29 8.72
C GLY A 12 12.43 2.62 9.34
N SER A 13 11.57 3.35 8.63
CA SER A 13 11.05 4.66 9.02
C SER A 13 9.52 4.65 9.01
N ILE A 14 8.89 5.38 9.95
CA ILE A 14 7.44 5.53 9.98
C ILE A 14 7.01 6.42 8.80
N ASN A 15 6.50 5.80 7.73
CA ASN A 15 6.01 6.49 6.55
C ASN A 15 4.47 6.39 6.47
N VAL A 16 3.80 7.22 7.29
CA VAL A 16 2.34 7.21 7.44
C VAL A 16 1.75 8.61 7.25
N THR A 17 0.79 8.72 6.32
CA THR A 17 0.05 9.97 6.07
C THR A 17 -1.36 9.89 6.66
N ASN A 18 -1.71 10.88 7.50
CA ASN A 18 -3.04 10.99 8.11
C ASN A 18 -3.86 12.12 7.45
N ASP A 19 -4.87 11.77 6.67
CA ASP A 19 -5.86 12.71 6.13
C ASP A 19 -7.14 12.65 6.98
N LEU A 20 -7.16 13.48 8.03
CA LEU A 20 -8.27 13.54 8.99
C LEU A 20 -9.57 14.02 8.34
N SER A 21 -9.48 14.87 7.30
CA SER A 21 -10.65 15.39 6.59
C SER A 21 -11.41 14.28 5.86
N LYS A 22 -10.68 13.28 5.34
CA LYS A 22 -11.25 12.11 4.65
C LYS A 22 -11.33 10.86 5.52
N LYS A 23 -10.96 10.95 6.81
CA LYS A 23 -10.85 9.81 7.73
C LYS A 23 -10.00 8.68 7.13
N LYS A 24 -8.91 9.05 6.47
CA LYS A 24 -8.02 8.15 5.74
C LYS A 24 -6.64 8.14 6.39
N VAL A 25 -6.09 6.94 6.57
CA VAL A 25 -4.69 6.73 6.98
C VAL A 25 -4.03 5.91 5.89
N ILE A 26 -2.88 6.38 5.40
CA ILE A 26 -2.11 5.74 4.33
C ILE A 26 -0.80 5.26 4.94
N PHE A 27 -0.57 3.96 4.87
CA PHE A 27 0.69 3.32 5.24
C PHE A 27 1.50 3.08 3.97
N GLU A 28 2.59 3.80 3.81
CA GLU A 28 3.54 3.59 2.73
C GLU A 28 4.64 2.62 3.17
N TYR A 29 5.37 2.07 2.19
CA TYR A 29 6.45 1.12 2.44
C TYR A 29 7.45 1.69 3.47
N PRO A 30 7.69 1.00 4.61
CA PRO A 30 8.48 1.54 5.71
C PRO A 30 10.00 1.41 5.52
N CYS A 31 10.45 0.66 4.52
CA CYS A 31 11.84 0.21 4.43
C CYS A 31 12.63 1.04 3.42
N GLU A 32 13.85 1.43 3.80
CA GLU A 32 14.73 2.25 2.95
C GLU A 32 15.37 1.44 1.82
N ASN A 33 15.49 0.12 2.00
CA ASN A 33 16.01 -0.79 0.99
C ASN A 33 15.20 -2.10 0.96
N ASN A 34 15.41 -2.89 -0.10
CA ASN A 34 14.63 -4.10 -0.37
C ASN A 34 15.22 -5.38 0.29
N HIS A 35 16.30 -5.28 1.05
CA HIS A 35 17.02 -6.42 1.62
C HIS A 35 16.79 -6.57 3.13
N GLU A 36 16.64 -5.47 3.83
CA GLU A 36 16.35 -5.41 5.26
C GLU A 36 15.10 -4.56 5.47
N CYS A 37 14.10 -5.13 6.12
CA CYS A 37 12.78 -4.51 6.23
C CYS A 37 12.07 -4.86 7.54
N THR A 38 11.10 -4.04 7.91
CA THR A 38 10.23 -4.18 9.07
C THR A 38 8.77 -4.00 8.66
N ASP A 39 7.88 -4.68 9.38
CA ASP A 39 6.44 -4.48 9.24
C ASP A 39 5.94 -3.35 10.15
N TYR A 40 4.74 -2.85 9.85
CA TYR A 40 3.97 -2.04 10.79
C TYR A 40 3.19 -2.95 11.75
N GLU A 41 3.20 -2.59 13.02
CA GLU A 41 2.24 -3.10 13.99
C GLU A 41 1.16 -2.04 14.20
N ILE A 42 -0.08 -2.37 13.85
CA ILE A 42 -1.23 -1.45 13.89
C ILE A 42 -2.24 -1.93 14.93
N GLN A 43 -2.64 -1.06 15.84
CA GLN A 43 -3.78 -1.28 16.73
C GLN A 43 -4.99 -0.51 16.23
N ILE A 44 -6.08 -1.24 16.01
CA ILE A 44 -7.34 -0.74 15.47
C ILE A 44 -8.42 -0.92 16.53
N PHE A 45 -9.02 0.19 16.95
CA PHE A 45 -10.14 0.18 17.89
C PHE A 45 -11.41 -0.35 17.22
N PRO A 46 -12.44 -0.78 18.00
CA PRO A 46 -13.71 -1.19 17.44
C PRO A 46 -14.34 -0.13 16.50
N GLY A 47 -14.86 -0.57 15.36
CA GLY A 47 -15.41 0.32 14.34
C GLY A 47 -15.64 -0.35 12.99
N TYR A 48 -16.10 0.45 12.02
CA TYR A 48 -16.23 0.04 10.63
C TYR A 48 -15.12 0.66 9.81
N TYR A 49 -14.36 -0.19 9.11
CA TYR A 49 -13.18 0.21 8.36
C TYR A 49 -13.27 -0.27 6.92
N LYS A 50 -12.75 0.54 5.99
CA LYS A 50 -12.46 0.13 4.63
C LYS A 50 -10.94 -0.04 4.54
N PHE A 51 -10.51 -1.25 4.21
CA PHE A 51 -9.12 -1.55 3.90
C PHE A 51 -8.93 -1.49 2.38
N GLU A 52 -7.82 -0.91 1.96
CA GLU A 52 -7.38 -0.85 0.59
C GLU A 52 -5.89 -1.21 0.59
N LEU A 53 -5.54 -2.30 -0.06
CA LEU A 53 -4.17 -2.75 -0.21
C LEU A 53 -3.78 -2.58 -1.67
N TYR A 54 -2.61 -1.99 -1.85
CA TYR A 54 -2.01 -1.75 -3.14
C TYR A 54 -0.59 -2.30 -3.08
N GLY A 55 -0.18 -3.14 -4.02
CA GLY A 55 1.20 -3.60 -4.06
C GLY A 55 1.56 -4.15 -5.42
N ALA A 56 2.79 -3.91 -5.87
CA ALA A 56 3.38 -4.54 -7.05
C ALA A 56 4.42 -5.56 -6.62
N SER A 57 4.47 -6.71 -7.27
CA SER A 57 5.66 -7.56 -7.13
C SER A 57 6.81 -6.81 -7.79
N GLY A 58 7.93 -6.55 -7.10
CA GLY A 58 9.14 -5.93 -7.65
C GLY A 58 9.36 -4.47 -7.24
N GLY A 59 10.54 -4.23 -6.68
CA GLY A 59 10.94 -3.02 -5.96
C GLY A 59 10.99 -1.77 -6.82
N HIS A 60 9.87 -1.07 -6.90
CA HIS A 60 9.83 0.29 -7.41
C HIS A 60 10.12 1.27 -6.27
N SER A 61 11.08 2.17 -6.49
CA SER A 61 11.63 3.10 -5.50
C SER A 61 10.88 4.44 -5.43
N SER A 62 9.65 4.52 -5.92
CA SER A 62 8.82 5.72 -5.80
C SER A 62 7.50 5.39 -5.12
N ASN A 63 6.85 6.41 -4.56
CA ASN A 63 5.54 6.35 -3.90
C ASN A 63 4.38 5.90 -4.83
N LEU A 64 4.71 5.36 -6.01
CA LEU A 64 3.81 4.99 -7.08
C LEU A 64 4.02 3.52 -7.42
N ILE A 65 2.95 2.75 -7.32
CA ILE A 65 2.99 1.31 -7.58
C ILE A 65 3.03 1.09 -9.10
N SER A 66 3.88 0.18 -9.59
CA SER A 66 3.97 -0.07 -11.03
C SER A 66 2.67 -0.63 -11.58
N SER A 67 2.14 -0.01 -12.64
CA SER A 67 0.97 -0.53 -13.34
C SER A 67 1.31 -1.71 -14.24
N TYR A 68 0.30 -2.51 -14.60
CA TYR A 68 0.49 -3.62 -15.53
C TYR A 68 0.88 -3.13 -16.93
N ILE A 69 1.83 -3.80 -17.54
CA ILE A 69 2.25 -3.60 -18.93
C ILE A 69 1.96 -4.88 -19.71
N TYR A 70 1.20 -4.75 -20.79
CA TYR A 70 0.90 -5.85 -21.71
C TYR A 70 2.19 -6.37 -22.38
N PRO A 71 2.21 -7.62 -22.88
CA PRO A 71 3.37 -8.18 -23.59
C PRO A 71 3.86 -7.34 -24.78
N ASN A 72 2.98 -6.53 -25.37
CA ASN A 72 3.30 -5.60 -26.46
C ASN A 72 3.97 -4.29 -25.99
N GLY A 73 4.23 -4.14 -24.69
CA GLY A 73 4.86 -2.94 -24.12
C GLY A 73 3.89 -1.81 -23.76
N ASN A 74 2.59 -1.95 -24.04
CA ASN A 74 1.60 -0.93 -23.70
C ASN A 74 1.15 -1.03 -22.25
N CYS A 75 0.92 0.12 -21.61
CA CYS A 75 0.36 0.20 -20.27
C CYS A 75 -1.12 -0.21 -20.26
N ILE A 76 -1.58 -0.76 -19.14
CA ILE A 76 -3.00 -0.76 -18.81
C ILE A 76 -3.54 0.67 -18.81
N SER A 77 -4.74 0.89 -19.35
CA SER A 77 -5.28 2.24 -19.48
C SER A 77 -5.62 2.83 -18.11
N ASN A 78 -5.44 4.15 -17.97
CA ASN A 78 -5.84 4.88 -16.77
C ASN A 78 -7.32 4.70 -16.43
N SER A 79 -8.19 4.52 -17.44
CA SER A 79 -9.61 4.24 -17.23
C SER A 79 -9.85 2.95 -16.45
N VAL A 80 -9.09 1.89 -16.73
CA VAL A 80 -9.20 0.60 -16.02
C VAL A 80 -8.65 0.75 -14.60
N ILE A 81 -7.51 1.43 -14.42
CA ILE A 81 -6.94 1.72 -13.09
C ILE A 81 -7.95 2.49 -12.24
N SER A 82 -8.52 3.58 -12.76
CA SER A 82 -9.51 4.40 -12.06
C SER A 82 -10.79 3.62 -11.75
N SER A 83 -11.22 2.69 -12.60
CA SER A 83 -12.43 1.88 -12.37
C SER A 83 -12.36 1.01 -11.12
N VAL A 84 -11.14 0.61 -10.72
CA VAL A 84 -10.90 -0.19 -9.51
C VAL A 84 -10.33 0.66 -8.36
N ASN A 85 -10.29 1.98 -8.48
CA ASN A 85 -9.57 2.87 -7.56
C ASN A 85 -8.09 2.49 -7.39
N GLY A 86 -7.45 1.92 -8.43
CA GLY A 86 -6.04 1.56 -8.38
C GLY A 86 -5.15 2.78 -8.22
N HIS A 87 -4.09 2.66 -7.41
CA HIS A 87 -3.10 3.70 -7.18
C HIS A 87 -1.76 3.31 -7.82
N THR A 88 -1.76 3.14 -9.15
CA THR A 88 -0.60 2.69 -9.92
C THR A 88 -0.23 3.66 -11.03
N VAL A 89 1.06 3.75 -11.36
CA VAL A 89 1.58 4.56 -12.47
C VAL A 89 2.34 3.67 -13.45
N CYS A 90 2.19 3.95 -14.74
CA CYS A 90 2.95 3.25 -15.75
C CYS A 90 4.35 3.83 -15.88
N ASN A 91 5.37 2.98 -15.74
CA ASN A 91 6.73 3.32 -16.10
C ASN A 91 7.25 2.31 -17.14
N PRO A 92 7.41 2.70 -18.42
CA PRO A 92 7.90 1.81 -19.45
C PRO A 92 9.41 1.52 -19.34
N VAL A 93 10.14 2.13 -18.40
CA VAL A 93 11.60 2.02 -18.28
C VAL A 93 12.00 1.31 -16.96
N GLY A 94 12.84 0.26 -17.03
CA GLY A 94 13.47 -0.38 -15.85
C GLY A 94 13.08 -1.86 -15.62
N SER A 95 13.69 -2.50 -14.60
CA SER A 95 13.39 -3.87 -14.16
C SER A 95 11.97 -3.92 -13.59
N ARG A 96 11.08 -4.56 -14.34
CA ARG A 96 9.64 -4.55 -14.10
C ARG A 96 9.31 -5.70 -13.18
N GLY A 97 9.11 -5.35 -11.93
CA GLY A 97 8.22 -6.14 -11.11
C GLY A 97 6.92 -6.54 -11.83
N GLY A 98 6.33 -7.68 -11.48
CA GLY A 98 5.01 -8.08 -11.98
C GLY A 98 3.87 -7.16 -11.50
N ALA A 99 2.71 -7.29 -12.16
CA ALA A 99 1.54 -6.45 -11.99
C ALA A 99 1.18 -6.22 -10.51
N GLY A 100 0.90 -4.97 -10.15
CA GLY A 100 0.36 -4.67 -8.83
C GLY A 100 -1.08 -5.09 -8.64
N GLY A 101 -1.35 -5.76 -7.53
CA GLY A 101 -2.69 -6.13 -7.08
C GLY A 101 -3.35 -4.99 -6.30
N PHE A 102 -4.67 -4.90 -6.47
CA PHE A 102 -5.53 -4.08 -5.63
C PHE A 102 -6.55 -4.98 -4.93
N VAL A 103 -6.62 -4.89 -3.60
CA VAL A 103 -7.63 -5.57 -2.80
C VAL A 103 -8.33 -4.53 -1.93
N SER A 104 -9.66 -4.55 -1.93
CA SER A 104 -10.45 -3.72 -1.03
C SER A 104 -11.53 -4.52 -0.32
N GLY A 105 -11.70 -4.21 0.97
CA GLY A 105 -12.71 -4.85 1.80
C GLY A 105 -13.22 -3.92 2.88
N LYS A 106 -14.49 -4.10 3.27
CA LYS A 106 -15.07 -3.44 4.44
C LYS A 106 -15.19 -4.45 5.56
N ILE A 107 -14.66 -4.10 6.73
CA ILE A 107 -14.64 -5.00 7.88
C ILE A 107 -15.18 -4.25 9.10
N ARG A 108 -16.00 -4.94 9.89
CA ARG A 108 -16.41 -4.49 11.21
C ARG A 108 -15.48 -5.10 12.24
N ILE A 109 -14.66 -4.27 12.87
CA ILE A 109 -13.81 -4.65 13.99
C ILE A 109 -14.62 -4.52 15.27
N LYS A 110 -14.77 -5.63 16.01
CA LYS A 110 -15.61 -5.68 17.23
C LYS A 110 -14.84 -5.35 18.52
N ASN A 111 -13.57 -5.73 18.56
CA ASN A 111 -12.68 -5.56 19.71
C ASN A 111 -11.42 -4.81 19.29
N LEU A 112 -10.68 -4.25 20.25
CA LEU A 112 -9.35 -3.73 19.97
C LEU A 112 -8.52 -4.85 19.31
N THR A 113 -8.07 -4.61 18.07
CA THR A 113 -7.42 -5.62 17.23
C THR A 113 -6.04 -5.15 16.85
N LYS A 114 -5.03 -6.01 17.04
CA LYS A 114 -3.67 -5.81 16.56
C LYS A 114 -3.52 -6.51 15.20
N ILE A 115 -2.95 -5.81 14.23
CA ILE A 115 -2.51 -6.33 12.94
C ILE A 115 -0.98 -6.20 12.91
N SER A 116 -0.28 -7.29 12.62
CA SER A 116 1.17 -7.40 12.50
C SER A 116 1.50 -8.45 11.46
#